data_AF-A0A543E9E0-F1
#
_entry.id   AF-A0A543E9E0-F1
#
_cell.length_a   1.000
_cell.length_b   1.000
_cell.length_c   1.000
_cell.angle_alpha   90.00
_cell.angle_beta   90.00
_cell.angle_gamma   90.00
#
_symmetry.space_group_name_H-M   'P 1'
#
loop_
_entity.id
_entity.type
_entity.pdbx_description
1 polymer ?
#
loop_
_entity_poly.entity_id
_entity_poly.type
_entity_poly.pdbx_seq_one_letter_code
_entity_poly.pdbx_strand_id
1 'polypeptide(L)'
;MLKKLLIYLNIIDEVQIPIPIQRRNRTPMEKALELSRAEMLKERQRILQEQKREASEKLAQEKMVKEPILTLRERKTNRSYHNKIKNLAEYTTGYRQYCLEKTSNQHMLKTKEYHIYAKAGTTEAFQIYENAFITHNEHKMLRVESDYFVKYIQQEYNPITQMIENAYD
;
A
#
# COMPACT_ATOMS: atom_id res chain seq x y z
N MET A 1 47.07 -16.19 6.14
CA MET A 1 47.78 -14.92 6.45
C MET A 1 47.47 -13.85 5.39
N LEU A 2 47.62 -14.15 4.10
CA LEU A 2 47.35 -13.21 2.98
C LEU A 2 45.92 -12.61 2.99
N LYS A 3 44.89 -13.43 3.22
CA LYS A 3 43.49 -12.98 3.25
C LYS A 3 43.21 -11.91 4.31
N LYS A 4 43.80 -12.04 5.51
CA LYS A 4 43.66 -11.05 6.59
C LYS A 4 44.34 -9.72 6.25
N LEU A 5 45.49 -9.78 5.56
CA LEU A 5 46.20 -8.59 5.08
C LEU A 5 45.37 -7.84 4.01
N LEU A 6 44.72 -8.57 3.11
CA LEU A 6 43.89 -7.98 2.05
C LEU A 6 42.60 -7.34 2.58
N ILE A 7 42.00 -7.93 3.63
CA ILE A 7 40.87 -7.33 4.37
C ILE A 7 41.34 -6.08 5.12
N TYR A 8 42.49 -6.13 5.80
CA TYR A 8 43.06 -4.98 6.52
C TYR A 8 43.39 -3.80 5.60
N LEU A 9 43.79 -4.08 4.36
CA LEU A 9 44.07 -3.07 3.33
C LEU A 9 42.82 -2.62 2.55
N ASN A 10 41.61 -3.02 2.94
CA ASN A 10 40.34 -2.75 2.25
C ASN A 10 40.34 -3.10 0.74
N ILE A 11 41.12 -4.12 0.35
CA ILE A 11 41.15 -4.59 -1.04
C ILE A 11 39.98 -5.54 -1.33
N ILE A 12 39.49 -6.24 -0.31
CA ILE A 12 38.40 -7.21 -0.42
C ILE A 12 37.53 -7.14 0.84
N ASP A 13 36.21 -7.04 0.68
CA ASP A 13 35.26 -7.06 1.79
C ASP A 13 35.07 -8.48 2.35
N GLU A 14 35.02 -8.60 3.67
CA GLU A 14 34.74 -9.86 4.35
C GLU A 14 33.24 -10.17 4.29
N VAL A 15 32.83 -10.94 3.28
CA VAL A 15 31.46 -11.44 3.18
C VAL A 15 31.22 -12.48 4.28
N GLN A 16 30.46 -12.12 5.31
CA GLN A 16 29.99 -13.08 6.32
C GLN A 16 28.95 -14.01 5.70
N ILE A 17 29.33 -15.27 5.47
CA ILE A 17 28.38 -16.30 5.05
C ILE A 17 27.65 -16.79 6.30
N PRO A 18 26.31 -16.71 6.38
CA PRO A 18 25.57 -17.18 7.54
C PRO A 18 25.81 -18.67 7.75
N ILE A 19 26.00 -19.08 9.00
CA ILE A 19 26.21 -20.48 9.37
C ILE A 19 25.02 -21.30 8.85
N PRO A 20 25.25 -22.39 8.11
CA PRO A 20 24.16 -23.23 7.64
C PRO A 20 23.39 -23.78 8.85
N ILE A 21 22.08 -23.53 8.88
CA ILE A 21 21.17 -23.99 9.93
C ILE A 21 21.25 -25.52 9.96
N GLN A 22 21.91 -26.06 10.98
CA GLN A 22 21.92 -27.50 11.23
C GLN A 22 20.52 -27.90 11.72
N ARG A 23 19.70 -28.43 10.81
CA ARG A 23 18.38 -28.97 11.14
C ARG A 23 18.58 -30.25 11.95
N ARG A 24 18.58 -30.14 13.27
CA ARG A 24 18.48 -31.31 14.15
C ARG A 24 17.12 -31.98 13.94
N ASN A 25 17.09 -33.31 13.89
CA ASN A 25 15.83 -34.04 13.91
C ASN A 25 15.14 -33.77 15.25
N ARG A 26 13.94 -33.20 15.19
CA ARG A 26 13.14 -32.88 16.37
C ARG A 26 12.74 -34.15 17.11
N THR A 27 12.72 -34.08 18.43
CA THR A 27 12.27 -35.18 19.28
C THR A 27 10.76 -35.45 19.05
N PRO A 28 10.25 -36.66 19.32
CA PRO A 28 8.82 -36.96 19.20
C PRO A 28 7.94 -36.00 20.01
N MET A 29 8.41 -35.56 21.18
CA MET A 29 7.71 -34.61 22.05
C MET A 29 7.62 -33.20 21.43
N GLU A 30 8.69 -32.70 20.81
CA GLU A 30 8.68 -31.41 20.09
C GLU A 30 7.72 -31.46 18.88
N LYS A 31 7.63 -32.60 18.19
CA LYS A 31 6.68 -32.80 17.08
C LYS A 31 5.23 -32.77 17.56
N ALA A 32 4.92 -33.44 18.68
CA ALA A 32 3.59 -33.42 19.26
C ALA A 32 3.16 -32.01 19.72
N LEU A 33 4.08 -31.25 20.31
CA LEU A 33 3.83 -29.87 20.74
C LEU A 33 3.58 -28.93 19.55
N GLU A 34 4.30 -29.09 18.44
CA GLU A 34 4.04 -28.31 17.23
C GLU A 34 2.71 -28.67 16.56
N LEU A 35 2.32 -29.96 16.55
CA LEU A 35 1.01 -30.37 16.05
C LEU A 35 -0.11 -29.72 16.86
N SER A 36 -0.01 -29.75 18.19
CA SER A 36 -0.96 -29.07 19.08
C SER A 36 -1.00 -27.55 18.84
N ARG A 37 0.15 -26.91 18.67
CA ARG A 37 0.21 -25.47 18.33
C ARG A 37 -0.42 -25.17 16.97
N ALA A 38 -0.17 -26.01 15.96
CA ALA A 38 -0.72 -25.85 14.63
C ALA A 38 -2.25 -26.03 14.62
N GLU A 39 -2.78 -26.95 15.42
CA GLU A 39 -4.21 -27.15 15.61
C GLU A 39 -4.85 -25.93 16.29
N MET A 40 -4.26 -25.42 17.39
CA MET A 40 -4.75 -24.19 18.03
C MET A 40 -4.72 -22.98 17.09
N LEU A 41 -3.69 -22.85 16.25
CA LEU A 41 -3.61 -21.78 15.25
C LEU A 41 -4.70 -21.92 14.17
N LYS A 42 -4.98 -23.14 13.70
CA LYS A 42 -6.07 -23.42 12.76
C LYS A 42 -7.43 -23.08 13.36
N GLU A 43 -7.65 -23.45 14.61
CA GLU A 43 -8.90 -23.15 15.33
C GLU A 43 -9.09 -21.65 15.53
N ARG A 44 -8.02 -20.94 15.94
CA ARG A 44 -8.03 -19.48 16.03
C ARG A 44 -8.30 -18.80 14.68
N GLN A 45 -7.75 -19.33 13.60
CA GLN A 45 -8.03 -18.84 12.24
C GLN A 45 -9.48 -19.05 11.83
N ARG A 46 -10.10 -20.19 12.19
CA ARG A 46 -11.52 -20.46 11.95
C ARG A 46 -12.41 -19.47 12.70
N ILE A 47 -12.17 -19.28 13.99
CA ILE A 47 -12.90 -18.31 14.83
C ILE A 47 -12.79 -16.90 14.23
N LEU A 48 -11.59 -16.50 13.79
CA LEU A 48 -11.38 -15.18 13.20
C LEU A 48 -12.08 -15.03 11.84
N GLN A 49 -12.19 -16.11 11.05
CA GLN A 49 -12.98 -16.13 9.82
C GLN A 49 -14.49 -16.07 10.10
N GLU A 50 -14.98 -16.79 11.11
CA GLU A 50 -16.39 -16.73 11.54
C GLU A 50 -16.75 -15.34 12.06
N GLN A 51 -15.91 -14.74 12.91
CA GLN A 51 -16.10 -13.35 13.36
C GLN A 51 -16.09 -12.36 12.20
N LYS A 52 -15.23 -12.54 11.19
CA LYS A 52 -15.25 -11.72 9.98
C LYS A 52 -16.53 -11.91 9.16
N ARG A 53 -17.05 -13.14 9.08
CA ARG A 53 -18.32 -13.44 8.42
C ARG A 53 -19.49 -12.80 9.17
N GLU A 54 -19.59 -12.99 10.48
CA GLU A 54 -20.62 -12.37 11.32
C GLU A 54 -20.55 -10.84 11.27
N ALA A 55 -19.35 -10.25 11.32
CA ALA A 55 -19.17 -8.81 11.16
C ALA A 55 -19.58 -8.33 9.76
N SER A 56 -19.27 -9.09 8.71
CA SER A 56 -19.70 -8.77 7.35
C SER A 56 -21.21 -8.90 7.15
N GLU A 57 -21.85 -9.86 7.82
CA GLU A 57 -23.31 -10.06 7.79
C GLU A 57 -24.04 -8.97 8.57
N LYS A 58 -23.53 -8.58 9.75
CA LYS A 58 -24.03 -7.41 10.50
C LYS A 58 -23.86 -6.12 9.70
N LEU A 59 -22.71 -5.91 9.08
CA LEU A 59 -22.45 -4.76 8.20
C LEU A 59 -23.33 -4.79 6.94
N ALA A 60 -23.64 -5.97 6.39
CA ALA A 60 -24.54 -6.13 5.25
C ALA A 60 -25.99 -5.83 5.64
N GLN A 61 -26.45 -6.28 6.82
CA GLN A 61 -27.77 -5.93 7.35
C GLN A 61 -27.91 -4.43 7.60
N GLU A 62 -26.87 -3.78 8.14
CA GLU A 62 -26.85 -2.32 8.32
C GLU A 62 -26.77 -1.55 6.99
N LYS A 63 -26.06 -2.07 5.97
CA LYS A 63 -25.93 -1.44 4.65
C LYS A 63 -27.13 -1.66 3.72
N MET A 64 -27.86 -2.77 3.84
CA MET A 64 -29.07 -3.01 3.04
C MET A 64 -30.16 -1.97 3.25
N VAL A 65 -30.11 -1.20 4.34
CA VAL A 65 -31.07 -0.12 4.61
C VAL A 65 -30.71 1.19 3.90
N LYS A 66 -29.48 1.38 3.36
CA LYS A 66 -29.08 2.70 2.84
C LYS A 66 -28.57 2.78 1.40
N GLU A 67 -27.94 1.76 0.80
CA GLU A 67 -27.48 1.91 -0.61
C GLU A 67 -27.46 0.57 -1.37
N PRO A 68 -27.88 0.53 -2.65
CA PRO A 68 -27.78 -0.68 -3.46
C PRO A 68 -26.31 -0.96 -3.83
N ILE A 69 -25.83 -2.14 -3.47
CA ILE A 69 -24.47 -2.60 -3.76
C ILE A 69 -24.37 -2.95 -5.25
N LEU A 70 -23.79 -2.07 -6.05
CA LEU A 70 -23.48 -2.31 -7.47
C LEU A 70 -22.49 -3.48 -7.63
N THR A 71 -22.77 -4.35 -8.60
CA THR A 71 -21.98 -5.56 -8.90
C THR A 71 -20.62 -5.23 -9.54
N LEU A 72 -19.66 -6.14 -9.45
CA LEU A 72 -18.30 -5.97 -10.00
C LEU A 72 -18.28 -5.73 -11.52
N ARG A 73 -19.29 -6.22 -12.25
CA ARG A 73 -19.47 -5.96 -13.70
C ARG A 73 -19.97 -4.54 -13.97
N GLU A 74 -20.88 -4.02 -13.15
CA GLU A 74 -21.37 -2.63 -13.27
C GLU A 74 -20.29 -1.59 -12.94
N ARG A 75 -19.31 -1.94 -12.07
CA ARG A 75 -18.13 -1.09 -11.81
C ARG A 75 -17.26 -0.82 -13.03
N LYS A 76 -17.22 -1.73 -14.01
CA LYS A 76 -16.43 -1.56 -15.24
C LYS A 76 -17.18 -0.82 -16.35
N THR A 77 -18.50 -0.94 -16.41
CA THR A 77 -19.29 -0.39 -17.53
C THR A 77 -19.74 1.05 -17.32
N ASN A 78 -19.90 1.52 -16.07
CA ASN A 78 -20.40 2.88 -15.80
C ASN A 78 -19.36 4.02 -15.84
N ARG A 79 -18.06 3.71 -15.97
CA ARG A 79 -17.00 4.74 -15.93
C ARG A 79 -16.84 5.55 -17.22
N SER A 80 -17.38 5.09 -18.34
CA SER A 80 -17.02 5.65 -19.65
C SER A 80 -17.84 6.88 -20.08
N TYR A 81 -18.91 7.25 -19.38
CA TYR A 81 -19.90 8.18 -19.97
C TYR A 81 -20.11 9.51 -19.28
N HIS A 82 -19.80 9.70 -17.99
CA HIS A 82 -20.51 10.80 -17.33
C HIS A 82 -19.98 12.21 -17.44
N ASN A 83 -18.69 12.49 -17.71
CA ASN A 83 -18.26 13.88 -17.93
C ASN A 83 -16.96 14.00 -18.73
N LYS A 84 -17.07 14.10 -20.07
CA LYS A 84 -15.95 14.54 -20.91
C LYS A 84 -15.69 16.03 -20.65
N ILE A 85 -14.61 16.34 -19.96
CA ILE A 85 -14.17 17.73 -19.75
C ILE A 85 -13.61 18.22 -21.08
N LYS A 86 -14.35 19.13 -21.74
CA LYS A 86 -13.91 19.71 -23.02
C LYS A 86 -12.79 20.73 -22.83
N ASN A 87 -12.85 21.52 -21.76
CA ASN A 87 -11.84 22.51 -21.42
C ASN A 87 -11.42 22.37 -19.94
N LEU A 88 -10.19 21.94 -19.70
CA LEU A 88 -9.64 21.76 -18.35
C LEU A 88 -9.37 23.10 -17.65
N ALA A 89 -8.93 24.11 -18.39
CA ALA A 89 -8.58 25.41 -17.82
C ALA A 89 -9.81 26.07 -17.21
N GLU A 90 -10.92 26.10 -17.96
CA GLU A 90 -12.21 26.60 -17.46
C GLU A 90 -12.73 25.78 -16.27
N TYR A 91 -12.68 24.45 -16.38
CA TYR A 91 -13.16 23.55 -15.32
C TYR A 91 -12.40 23.72 -14.00
N THR A 92 -11.11 24.05 -14.06
CA THR A 92 -10.22 24.14 -12.89
C THR A 92 -9.91 25.56 -12.43
N THR A 93 -10.67 26.57 -12.89
CA THR A 93 -10.43 27.99 -12.60
C THR A 93 -10.41 28.30 -11.10
N GLY A 94 -11.19 27.58 -10.28
CA GLY A 94 -11.22 27.75 -8.83
C GLY A 94 -10.38 26.76 -8.03
N TYR A 95 -9.57 25.93 -8.70
CA TYR A 95 -8.84 24.86 -8.03
C TYR A 95 -7.50 25.36 -7.50
N ARG A 96 -7.13 24.86 -6.33
CA ARG A 96 -5.83 25.05 -5.72
C ARG A 96 -4.91 23.90 -6.09
N GLN A 97 -3.61 24.16 -6.03
CA GLN A 97 -2.59 23.17 -6.32
C GLN A 97 -1.82 22.86 -5.04
N TYR A 98 -1.68 21.57 -4.74
CA TYR A 98 -1.09 21.07 -3.53
C TYR A 98 0.02 20.09 -3.88
N CYS A 99 1.13 20.18 -3.17
CA CYS A 99 2.21 19.22 -3.32
C CYS A 99 1.96 18.04 -2.36
N LEU A 100 2.00 16.82 -2.90
CA LEU A 100 1.75 15.61 -2.12
C LEU A 100 3.01 15.10 -1.40
N GLU A 101 4.20 15.50 -1.84
CA GLU A 101 5.49 15.06 -1.28
C GLU A 101 6.42 16.23 -0.96
N LYS A 102 7.44 15.98 -0.14
CA LYS A 102 8.55 16.92 0.10
C LYS A 102 9.81 16.52 -0.67
N THR A 103 9.65 15.99 -1.86
CA THR A 103 10.75 15.51 -2.74
C THR A 103 11.04 16.51 -3.85
N SER A 104 12.06 16.28 -4.67
CA SER A 104 12.26 17.05 -5.91
C SER A 104 11.35 16.57 -7.05
N ASN A 105 11.03 15.27 -7.08
CA ASN A 105 10.06 14.66 -7.99
C ASN A 105 8.70 14.59 -7.30
N GLN A 106 7.82 15.55 -7.61
CA GLN A 106 6.61 15.81 -6.82
C GLN A 106 5.35 15.54 -7.63
N HIS A 107 4.40 14.87 -7.01
CA HIS A 107 3.02 14.80 -7.47
C HIS A 107 2.27 16.05 -7.02
N MET A 108 1.69 16.74 -8.00
CA MET A 108 0.88 17.93 -7.76
C MET A 108 -0.60 17.57 -7.87
N LEU A 109 -1.33 17.74 -6.78
CA LEU A 109 -2.78 17.60 -6.72
C LEU A 109 -3.45 18.94 -7.02
N LYS A 110 -4.23 19.02 -8.09
CA LYS A 110 -5.10 20.14 -8.40
C LYS A 110 -6.55 19.80 -8.05
N THR A 111 -7.08 20.45 -7.01
CA THR A 111 -8.45 20.27 -6.53
C THR A 111 -8.93 21.55 -5.84
N LYS A 112 -10.23 21.73 -5.70
CA LYS A 112 -10.81 22.83 -4.91
C LYS A 112 -10.47 22.70 -3.43
N GLU A 113 -10.72 21.52 -2.88
CA GLU A 113 -10.49 21.17 -1.48
C GLU A 113 -10.22 19.67 -1.34
N TYR A 114 -9.44 19.31 -0.33
CA TYR A 114 -9.25 17.91 0.07
C TYR A 114 -9.11 17.81 1.59
N HIS A 115 -9.38 16.62 2.11
CA HIS A 115 -9.13 16.28 3.50
C HIS A 115 -8.33 14.98 3.59
N ILE A 116 -7.39 14.90 4.53
CA ILE A 116 -6.67 13.65 4.81
C ILE A 116 -7.45 12.90 5.88
N TYR A 117 -8.18 11.86 5.47
CA TYR A 117 -9.07 11.13 6.38
C TYR A 117 -8.32 10.08 7.23
N ALA A 118 -7.19 9.58 6.73
CA ALA A 118 -6.34 8.64 7.45
C ALA A 118 -4.88 8.72 7.00
N LYS A 119 -3.98 8.48 7.94
CA LYS A 119 -2.54 8.34 7.69
C LYS A 119 -2.00 7.18 8.53
N ALA A 120 -1.39 6.20 7.86
CA ALA A 120 -0.83 5.02 8.50
C ALA A 120 0.51 4.68 7.84
N GLY A 121 1.61 5.03 8.50
CA GLY A 121 2.97 4.77 8.01
C GLY A 121 3.19 5.34 6.61
N THR A 122 3.30 4.45 5.63
CA THR A 122 3.52 4.75 4.20
C THR A 122 2.23 4.97 3.40
N THR A 123 1.06 4.86 4.02
CA THR A 123 -0.23 5.13 3.36
C THR A 123 -0.84 6.44 3.86
N GLU A 124 -1.27 7.26 2.90
CA GLU A 124 -2.04 8.47 3.14
C GLU A 124 -3.32 8.41 2.32
N ALA A 125 -4.44 8.68 2.96
CA ALA A 125 -5.73 8.47 2.38
C ALA A 125 -6.50 9.79 2.34
N PHE A 126 -6.89 10.16 1.13
CA PHE A 126 -7.41 11.48 0.80
C PHE A 126 -8.88 11.37 0.45
N GLN A 127 -9.66 12.34 0.92
CA GLN A 127 -11.04 12.58 0.52
C GLN A 127 -11.08 13.86 -0.32
N ILE A 128 -11.72 13.78 -1.48
CA ILE A 128 -11.95 14.89 -2.41
C ILE A 128 -13.46 15.04 -2.63
N TYR A 129 -13.92 16.29 -2.74
CA TYR A 129 -15.35 16.61 -2.88
C TYR A 129 -15.78 16.79 -4.34
N GLU A 130 -14.82 17.02 -5.23
CA GLU A 130 -15.02 17.16 -6.67
C GLU A 130 -13.92 16.38 -7.40
N ASN A 131 -13.96 16.38 -8.74
CA ASN A 131 -12.86 15.82 -9.54
C ASN A 131 -11.52 16.44 -9.12
N ALA A 132 -10.51 15.61 -8.95
CA ALA A 132 -9.15 16.07 -8.73
C ALA A 132 -8.23 15.62 -9.87
N PHE A 133 -7.18 16.39 -10.10
CA PHE A 133 -6.18 16.08 -11.12
C PHE A 133 -4.82 15.95 -10.46
N ILE A 134 -4.13 14.84 -10.73
CA ILE A 134 -2.78 14.61 -10.25
C ILE A 134 -1.84 14.71 -11.44
N THR A 135 -0.82 15.57 -11.34
CA THR A 135 0.20 15.72 -12.38
C THR A 135 1.57 15.38 -11.80
N HIS A 136 2.34 14.60 -12.54
CA HIS A 136 3.73 14.27 -12.26
C HIS A 136 4.59 14.60 -13.49
N ASN A 137 5.91 14.64 -13.35
CA ASN A 137 6.79 14.83 -14.51
C ASN A 137 6.92 13.56 -15.36
N GLU A 138 6.90 12.40 -14.70
CA GLU A 138 7.07 11.09 -15.37
C GLU A 138 5.74 10.53 -15.88
N HIS A 139 4.64 10.84 -15.18
CA HIS A 139 3.30 10.41 -15.56
C HIS A 139 2.50 11.59 -16.10
N LYS A 140 1.70 11.35 -17.15
CA LYS A 140 0.71 12.34 -17.63
C LYS A 140 -0.30 12.66 -16.52
N MET A 141 -1.10 13.69 -16.74
CA MET A 141 -2.18 14.06 -15.83
C MET A 141 -3.18 12.91 -15.64
N LEU A 142 -3.39 12.52 -14.38
CA LEU A 142 -4.41 11.57 -13.94
C LEU A 142 -5.62 12.32 -13.42
N ARG A 143 -6.82 11.84 -13.75
CA ARG A 143 -8.08 12.34 -13.18
C ARG A 143 -8.56 11.36 -12.12
N VAL A 144 -8.81 11.87 -10.91
CA VAL A 144 -9.46 11.13 -9.83
C VAL A 144 -10.95 11.43 -9.87
N GLU A 145 -11.74 10.41 -10.24
CA GLU A 145 -13.21 10.48 -10.34
C GLU A 145 -13.91 9.89 -9.11
N SER A 146 -13.15 9.43 -8.13
CA SER A 146 -13.63 8.83 -6.89
C SER A 146 -13.46 9.83 -5.75
N ASP A 147 -14.44 9.90 -4.84
CA ASP A 147 -14.39 10.76 -3.65
C ASP A 147 -13.19 10.45 -2.75
N TYR A 148 -12.58 9.28 -2.91
CA TYR A 148 -11.41 8.87 -2.16
C TYR A 148 -10.32 8.35 -3.09
N PHE A 149 -9.08 8.67 -2.74
CA PHE A 149 -7.89 8.00 -3.27
C PHE A 149 -6.87 7.75 -2.16
N VAL A 150 -6.03 6.74 -2.36
CA VAL A 150 -4.97 6.39 -1.43
C VAL A 150 -3.65 6.58 -2.15
N LYS A 151 -2.76 7.32 -1.50
CA LYS A 151 -1.37 7.41 -1.87
C LYS A 151 -0.59 6.38 -1.05
N TYR A 152 0.23 5.60 -1.74
CA TYR A 152 1.11 4.63 -1.12
C TYR A 152 2.55 5.02 -1.42
N ILE A 153 3.36 5.15 -0.38
CA ILE A 153 4.79 5.39 -0.49
C ILE A 153 5.46 4.02 -0.51
N GLN A 154 6.10 3.69 -1.63
CA GLN A 154 6.87 2.46 -1.74
C GLN A 154 8.13 2.57 -0.88
N GLN A 155 8.55 1.45 -0.30
CA GLN A 155 9.80 1.37 0.43
C GLN A 155 10.72 0.44 -0.35
N GLU A 156 11.79 1.01 -0.89
CA GLU A 156 12.73 0.31 -1.77
C GLU A 156 14.11 0.26 -1.14
N TYR A 157 14.82 -0.85 -1.37
CA TYR A 157 16.20 -0.98 -0.93
C TYR A 157 17.13 -0.25 -1.90
N ASN A 158 17.83 0.78 -1.41
CA ASN A 158 18.83 1.48 -2.18
C ASN A 158 20.19 0.78 -2.05
N PRO A 159 20.76 0.22 -3.13
CA PRO A 159 22.02 -0.52 -3.06
C PRO A 159 23.25 0.37 -2.81
N ILE A 160 23.16 1.68 -3.08
CA ILE A 160 24.26 2.64 -2.88
C ILE A 160 24.34 3.03 -1.40
N THR A 161 23.21 3.35 -0.78
CA THR A 161 23.15 3.74 0.64
C THR A 161 23.00 2.53 1.57
N GLN A 162 22.66 1.36 1.03
CA GLN A 162 22.39 0.11 1.76
C GLN A 162 21.25 0.24 2.78
N MET A 163 20.31 1.15 2.53
CA MET A 163 19.17 1.42 3.41
C MET A 163 17.85 1.28 2.65
N ILE A 164 16.77 1.02 3.40
CA ILE A 164 15.41 1.10 2.86
C ILE A 164 14.99 2.58 2.83
N GLU A 165 14.66 3.07 1.64
CA GLU A 165 14.30 4.45 1.39
C GLU A 165 12.89 4.54 0.79
N ASN A 166 12.25 5.71 0.95
CA ASN A 166 10.93 5.95 0.39
C ASN A 166 11.04 6.30 -1.10
N ALA A 167 10.38 5.52 -1.94
CA ALA A 167 10.13 5.82 -3.33
C ALA A 167 8.72 6.43 -3.47
N TYR A 168 8.67 7.59 -4.13
CA TYR A 168 7.45 8.35 -4.34
C TYR A 168 7.13 8.35 -5.84
N ASP A 169 6.23 7.44 -6.23
CA ASP A 169 5.73 7.23 -7.60
C ASP A 169 4.19 7.28 -7.62
#